data_AF-K2GVS9-F1
#
_entry.id   AF-K2GVS9-F1
#
_cell.length_a   1.000
_cell.length_b   1.000
_cell.length_c   1.000
_cell.angle_alpha   90.00
_cell.angle_beta   90.00
_cell.angle_gamma   90.00
#
_symmetry.space_group_name_H-M   'P 1'
#
loop_
_entity.id
_entity.type
_entity.pdbx_description
1 polymer ?
#
loop_
_entity_poly.entity_id
_entity_poly.type
_entity_poly.pdbx_seq_one_letter_code
_entity_poly.pdbx_strand_id
1 'polypeptide(L)'
;MLTVQQARELSQEKRLEIARWLVSKKVEAILDKEILVAIATHKFKVSVVLKASICRDDDDKIRGYLAALGYEDIKVTSDFPWYNESYEWSTDIKFSVPR
;
A
#
# COMPACT_ATOMS: atom_id res chain seq x y z
N MET A 1 -10.15 -14.14 3.79
CA MET A 1 -8.95 -13.28 3.81
C MET A 1 -7.74 -14.16 3.62
N LEU A 2 -6.88 -13.85 2.64
CA LEU A 2 -5.62 -14.57 2.42
C LEU A 2 -4.60 -14.07 3.44
N THR A 3 -3.94 -14.97 4.19
CA THR A 3 -2.93 -14.56 5.17
C THR A 3 -1.60 -14.23 4.49
N VAL A 4 -0.78 -13.39 5.12
CA VAL A 4 0.56 -13.00 4.60
C VAL A 4 1.46 -14.23 4.33
N GLN A 5 1.31 -15.30 5.12
CA GLN A 5 2.02 -16.58 4.89
C GLN A 5 1.53 -17.30 3.63
N GLN A 6 0.21 -17.38 3.42
CA GLN A 6 -0.36 -17.98 2.20
C GLN A 6 0.02 -17.19 0.94
N ALA A 7 0.12 -15.87 1.05
CA ALA A 7 0.61 -15.03 -0.04
C ALA A 7 2.08 -15.33 -0.39
N ARG A 8 2.90 -15.80 0.57
CA ARG A 8 4.34 -16.06 0.37
C ARG A 8 4.67 -17.38 -0.33
N GLU A 9 3.73 -18.33 -0.35
CA GLU A 9 3.91 -19.64 -0.99
C GLU A 9 3.45 -19.67 -2.46
N LEU A 10 2.75 -18.62 -2.91
CA LEU A 10 2.30 -18.51 -4.29
C LEU A 10 3.44 -18.13 -5.25
N SER A 11 3.31 -18.53 -6.52
CA SER A 11 4.21 -18.05 -7.58
C SER A 11 4.13 -16.52 -7.69
N GLN A 12 5.22 -15.89 -8.09
CA GLN A 12 5.32 -14.42 -8.19
C GLN A 12 4.21 -13.83 -9.08
N GLU A 13 3.87 -14.53 -10.18
CA GLU A 13 2.79 -14.15 -11.10
C GLU A 13 1.41 -14.15 -10.40
N LYS A 14 1.09 -15.18 -9.61
CA LYS A 14 -0.17 -15.24 -8.85
C LYS A 14 -0.24 -14.18 -7.75
N ARG A 15 0.89 -13.86 -7.11
CA ARG A 15 0.95 -12.77 -6.12
C ARG A 15 0.67 -11.42 -6.77
N LEU A 16 1.28 -11.17 -7.93
CA LEU A 16 1.06 -9.94 -8.70
C LEU A 16 -0.38 -9.82 -9.17
N GLU A 17 -0.98 -10.92 -9.64
CA GLU A 17 -2.39 -10.95 -10.03
C GLU A 17 -3.29 -10.60 -8.84
N ILE A 18 -3.12 -11.28 -7.70
CA ILE A 18 -3.91 -11.02 -6.48
C ILE A 18 -3.70 -9.58 -5.99
N ALA A 19 -2.47 -9.09 -5.98
CA ALA A 19 -2.14 -7.74 -5.54
C ALA A 19 -2.96 -6.69 -6.31
N ARG A 20 -3.00 -6.79 -7.64
CA ARG A 20 -3.73 -5.85 -8.51
C ARG A 20 -5.24 -5.75 -8.23
N TRP A 21 -5.83 -6.79 -7.63
CA TRP A 21 -7.25 -6.79 -7.26
C TRP A 21 -7.52 -6.29 -5.83
N LEU A 22 -6.48 -6.10 -5.00
CA LEU A 22 -6.65 -5.69 -3.61
C LEU A 22 -6.91 -4.19 -3.47
N VAL A 23 -6.25 -3.36 -4.27
CA VAL A 23 -6.36 -1.91 -4.22
C VAL A 23 -7.02 -1.36 -5.47
N SER A 24 -7.61 -0.17 -5.38
CA SER A 24 -8.14 0.53 -6.54
C SER A 24 -7.03 0.92 -7.52
N LYS A 25 -7.34 0.95 -8.82
CA LYS A 25 -6.36 1.34 -9.87
C LYS A 25 -5.72 2.72 -9.65
N LYS A 26 -6.43 3.63 -8.97
CA LYS A 26 -5.89 4.95 -8.63
C LYS A 26 -4.78 4.85 -7.57
N VAL A 27 -5.02 4.06 -6.53
CA VAL A 27 -4.05 3.83 -5.45
C VAL A 27 -2.87 3.03 -5.98
N GLU A 28 -3.11 1.98 -6.78
CA GLU A 28 -2.07 1.21 -7.49
C GLU A 28 -1.14 2.13 -8.28
N ALA A 29 -1.68 2.96 -9.18
CA ALA A 29 -0.88 3.84 -10.03
C ALA A 29 -0.02 4.85 -9.24
N ILE A 30 -0.51 5.33 -8.09
CA ILE A 30 0.26 6.25 -7.24
C ILE A 30 1.36 5.50 -6.51
N LEU A 31 1.05 4.34 -5.91
CA LEU A 31 2.04 3.52 -5.21
C LEU A 31 3.14 3.05 -6.16
N ASP A 32 2.80 2.55 -7.35
CA ASP A 32 3.76 2.14 -8.37
C ASP A 32 4.70 3.29 -8.75
N LYS A 33 4.16 4.50 -8.93
CA LYS A 33 4.98 5.67 -9.23
C LYS A 33 5.96 5.99 -8.11
N GLU A 34 5.50 6.02 -6.86
CA GLU A 34 6.36 6.30 -5.70
C GLU A 34 7.41 5.21 -5.48
N ILE A 35 7.06 3.95 -5.72
CA ILE A 35 7.99 2.82 -5.73
C ILE A 35 9.09 3.03 -6.78
N LEU A 36 8.72 3.37 -8.02
CA LEU A 36 9.69 3.61 -9.09
C LEU A 36 10.64 4.76 -8.74
N VAL A 37 10.11 5.85 -8.15
CA VAL A 37 10.92 6.97 -7.66
C VAL A 37 11.86 6.52 -6.54
N ALA A 38 11.38 5.70 -5.60
CA ALA A 38 12.19 5.19 -4.50
C ALA A 38 13.35 4.32 -5.01
N ILE A 39 13.09 3.41 -5.95
CA ILE A 39 14.10 2.58 -6.59
C ILE A 39 15.12 3.44 -7.34
N ALA A 40 14.65 4.40 -8.16
CA ALA A 40 15.52 5.29 -8.94
C ALA A 40 16.40 6.20 -8.06
N THR A 41 15.94 6.53 -6.85
CA THR A 41 16.66 7.37 -5.89
C THR A 41 17.42 6.57 -4.82
N HIS A 42 17.48 5.23 -4.95
CA HIS A 42 18.05 4.33 -3.96
C HIS A 42 17.52 4.56 -2.52
N LYS A 43 16.26 4.96 -2.41
CA LYS A 43 15.56 5.13 -1.12
C LYS A 43 14.99 3.80 -0.68
N PHE A 44 15.45 3.32 0.46
CA PHE A 44 14.99 2.06 1.05
C PHE A 44 13.69 2.20 1.86
N LYS A 45 13.32 3.43 2.24
CA LYS A 45 12.10 3.72 3.00
C LYS A 45 11.22 4.65 2.20
N VAL A 46 9.97 4.23 2.00
CA VAL A 46 8.96 4.98 1.25
C VAL A 46 7.87 5.42 2.22
N SER A 47 7.39 6.66 2.05
CA SER A 47 6.28 7.23 2.83
C SER A 47 5.37 7.98 1.86
N VAL A 48 4.12 7.54 1.78
CA VAL A 48 3.10 8.08 0.88
C VAL A 48 1.90 8.51 1.73
N VAL A 49 1.37 9.69 1.46
CA VAL A 49 0.14 10.18 2.11
C VAL A 49 -0.91 10.38 1.02
N LEU A 50 -2.02 9.65 1.13
CA LEU A 50 -3.13 9.72 0.18
C LEU A 50 -4.32 10.42 0.84
N LYS A 51 -4.90 11.40 0.17
CA LYS A 51 -6.16 12.05 0.59
C LYS A 51 -7.35 11.09 0.41
N ALA A 52 -8.44 11.30 1.14
CA ALA A 52 -9.69 10.54 1.05
C ALA A 52 -10.39 10.59 -0.31
N SER A 53 -10.13 11.66 -1.09
CA SER A 53 -10.59 11.77 -2.48
C SER A 53 -9.86 10.79 -3.41
N ILE A 54 -8.72 10.26 -2.98
CA ILE A 54 -7.83 9.37 -3.74
C ILE A 54 -7.92 7.95 -3.20
N CYS A 55 -7.77 7.76 -1.89
CA CYS A 55 -7.74 6.45 -1.26
C CYS A 55 -8.96 6.28 -0.35
N ARG A 56 -9.75 5.25 -0.65
CA ARG A 56 -10.81 4.74 0.22
C ARG A 56 -10.69 3.24 0.46
N ASP A 57 -9.55 2.68 0.07
CA ASP A 57 -9.27 1.27 0.20
C ASP A 57 -8.96 0.95 1.67
N ASP A 58 -9.40 -0.22 2.14
CA ASP A 58 -9.15 -0.65 3.51
C ASP A 58 -7.64 -0.76 3.76
N ASP A 59 -7.17 -0.34 4.94
CA ASP A 59 -5.76 -0.44 5.32
C ASP A 59 -5.21 -1.86 5.17
N ASP A 60 -6.03 -2.88 5.45
CA ASP A 60 -5.67 -4.30 5.27
C ASP A 60 -5.42 -4.67 3.79
N LYS A 61 -6.18 -4.08 2.86
CA LYS A 61 -6.00 -4.31 1.42
C LYS A 61 -4.70 -3.70 0.92
N ILE A 62 -4.39 -2.48 1.37
CA ILE A 62 -3.15 -1.79 1.03
C ILE A 62 -1.95 -2.54 1.61
N ARG A 63 -2.05 -3.02 2.86
CA ARG A 63 -1.04 -3.88 3.48
C ARG A 63 -0.85 -5.18 2.70
N GLY A 64 -1.94 -5.83 2.30
CA GLY A 64 -1.91 -7.05 1.50
C GLY A 64 -1.27 -6.85 0.13
N TYR A 65 -1.58 -5.74 -0.55
CA TYR A 65 -0.98 -5.37 -1.83
C TYR A 65 0.54 -5.23 -1.72
N LEU A 66 1.02 -4.41 -0.78
CA LEU A 66 2.45 -4.19 -0.58
C LEU A 66 3.17 -5.48 -0.15
N ALA A 67 2.55 -6.29 0.71
CA ALA A 67 3.11 -7.57 1.14
C ALA A 67 3.20 -8.59 -0.01
N ALA A 68 2.21 -8.61 -0.90
CA ALA A 68 2.21 -9.46 -2.08
C ALA A 68 3.30 -9.06 -3.09
N LEU A 69 3.64 -7.78 -3.16
CA LEU A 69 4.77 -7.25 -3.95
C LEU A 69 6.14 -7.49 -3.31
N GLY A 70 6.19 -7.97 -2.07
CA GLY A 70 7.42 -8.31 -1.36
C GLY A 70 8.05 -7.14 -0.60
N TYR A 71 7.31 -6.07 -0.34
CA TYR A 71 7.77 -4.98 0.54
C TYR A 71 7.73 -5.38 2.02
N GLU A 72 8.57 -4.72 2.80
CA GLU A 72 8.78 -5.01 4.23
C GLU A 72 8.38 -3.82 5.11
N ASP A 73 8.34 -4.01 6.43
CA ASP A 73 8.02 -2.97 7.43
C ASP A 73 6.73 -2.16 7.13
N ILE A 74 5.73 -2.81 6.53
CA ILE A 74 4.55 -2.11 6.02
C ILE A 74 3.68 -1.59 7.18
N LYS A 75 3.50 -0.28 7.23
CA LYS A 75 2.59 0.42 8.15
C LYS A 75 1.60 1.24 7.34
N VAL A 76 0.32 0.96 7.48
CA VAL A 76 -0.77 1.74 6.88
C VAL A 76 -1.64 2.26 8.01
N THR A 77 -1.94 3.56 8.00
CA THR A 77 -2.77 4.20 9.01
C THR A 77 -3.70 5.19 8.33
N SER A 78 -4.99 4.87 8.32
CA SER A 78 -6.05 5.82 7.94
C SER A 78 -6.58 6.56 9.15
N ASP A 79 -6.53 7.89 9.10
CA ASP A 79 -7.09 8.74 10.15
C ASP A 79 -8.60 8.90 9.93
N PHE A 80 -9.39 8.20 10.77
CA PHE A 80 -10.84 8.41 10.85
C PHE A 80 -11.15 9.39 11.99
N PRO A 81 -11.40 10.68 11.72
CA PRO A 81 -11.83 11.60 12.77
C PRO A 81 -13.26 11.24 13.21
N TRP A 82 -13.43 10.90 14.49
CA TRP A 82 -14.75 10.70 15.10
C TRP A 82 -15.50 12.03 15.33
N TYR A 83 -14.80 13.17 15.28
CA TYR A 83 -15.35 14.51 15.51
C TYR A 83 -14.52 15.56 14.76
N ASN A 84 -15.00 16.04 13.61
CA ASN A 84 -14.98 17.44 13.14
C ASN A 84 -15.30 17.53 11.64
N GLU A 85 -16.15 18.48 11.28
CA GLU A 85 -16.65 18.72 9.91
C GLU A 85 -15.62 19.36 8.96
N SER A 86 -14.34 19.44 9.34
CA SER A 86 -13.30 20.13 8.55
C SER A 86 -12.00 19.33 8.37
N TYR A 87 -11.92 18.08 8.85
CA TYR A 87 -10.73 17.24 8.65
C TYR A 87 -10.85 16.43 7.37
N GLU A 88 -9.93 16.64 6.43
CA GLU A 88 -9.83 15.82 5.21
C GLU A 88 -9.17 14.49 5.57
N TRP A 89 -9.92 13.39 5.53
CA TRP A 89 -9.39 12.04 5.78
C TRP A 89 -8.16 11.77 4.90
N SER A 90 -7.15 11.13 5.48
CA SER A 90 -5.96 10.68 4.77
C SER A 90 -5.51 9.29 5.22
N THR A 91 -4.79 8.61 4.33
CA THR A 91 -4.14 7.34 4.56
C THR A 91 -2.63 7.51 4.44
N ASP A 92 -1.91 7.32 5.54
CA ASP A 92 -0.44 7.29 5.58
C ASP A 92 0.04 5.86 5.36
N ILE A 93 0.93 5.68 4.38
CA ILE A 93 1.48 4.40 3.94
C ILE A 93 3.00 4.48 4.03
N LYS A 94 3.60 3.63 4.86
CA LYS A 94 5.06 3.48 5.00
C LYS A 94 5.46 2.05 4.72
N PHE A 95 6.56 1.85 3.99
CA PHE A 95 7.13 0.53 3.74
C PHE A 95 8.61 0.62 3.35
N SER A 96 9.29 -0.52 3.44
CA SER A 96 10.69 -0.70 3.08
C SER A 96 10.83 -1.48 1.77
N VAL A 97 11.74 -1.06 0.91
CA VAL A 97 12.17 -1.83 -0.27
C VAL A 97 13.18 -2.89 0.18
N PRO A 98 12.98 -4.18 -0.13
CA PRO A 98 13.92 -5.23 0.24
C PRO A 98 15.32 -4.96 -0.33
N ARG A 99 16.35 -5.35 0.43
CA ARG A 99 17.77 -5.15 0.07
C ARG A 99 18.29 -6.22 -0.88
#